data_AF-A0A2G0W243-F1
#
_entry.id   AF-A0A2G0W243-F1
#
_cell.length_a   1.000
_cell.length_b   1.000
_cell.length_c   1.000
_cell.angle_alpha   90.00
_cell.angle_beta   90.00
_cell.angle_gamma   90.00
#
_symmetry.space_group_name_H-M   'P 1'
#
loop_
_entity.id
_entity.type
_entity.pdbx_description
1 polymer ?
#
loop_
_entity_poly.entity_id
_entity_poly.type
_entity_poly.pdbx_seq_one_letter_code
_entity_poly.pdbx_strand_id
1 'polypeptide(L)'
;MFNFSKSIDLPSQLRWKYENEPEMLGWTIRARNYNTFVANLMFLFLAALIFGCSLIMYSVYEGMSQPWRTLSCVFFFSLMMLVLMSVTHQRMNFAYRFTRSGVEHCEWKDFPKWALTFLKWFSGITAIVFIYLATIDPTFLIGALIGPGGMGLMYLSMAHSKSY
;
A
#
# COMPACT_ATOMS: atom_id res chain seq x y z
N MET A 1 -20.19 -11.30 1.06
CA MET A 1 -19.88 -12.08 -0.17
C MET A 1 -18.88 -11.29 -0.99
N PHE A 2 -17.65 -11.79 -1.12
CA PHE A 2 -16.64 -11.17 -1.97
C PHE A 2 -17.00 -11.43 -3.43
N ASN A 3 -17.39 -10.39 -4.16
CA ASN A 3 -17.72 -10.50 -5.58
C ASN A 3 -16.42 -10.44 -6.39
N PHE A 4 -15.83 -11.61 -6.63
CA PHE A 4 -14.55 -11.74 -7.34
C PHE A 4 -14.67 -11.48 -8.86
N SER A 5 -15.89 -11.35 -9.39
CA SER A 5 -16.19 -11.12 -10.81
C SER A 5 -16.82 -9.75 -11.07
N LYS A 6 -16.50 -8.74 -10.25
CA LYS A 6 -16.97 -7.37 -10.51
C LYS A 6 -16.43 -6.91 -11.87
N SER A 7 -17.32 -6.43 -12.75
CA SER A 7 -16.93 -5.77 -13.99
C SER A 7 -16.03 -4.58 -13.66
N ILE A 8 -14.87 -4.54 -14.32
CA ILE A 8 -13.91 -3.45 -14.15
C ILE A 8 -14.40 -2.32 -15.06
N ASP A 9 -15.17 -1.41 -14.48
CA ASP A 9 -15.64 -0.21 -15.20
C ASP A 9 -14.61 0.90 -15.04
N LEU A 10 -14.41 1.68 -16.11
CA LEU A 10 -13.49 2.81 -16.10
C LEU A 10 -13.98 3.85 -15.06
N PRO A 11 -13.13 4.30 -14.12
CA PRO A 11 -13.54 5.31 -13.16
C PRO A 11 -13.83 6.63 -13.87
N SER A 12 -14.83 7.39 -13.38
CA SER A 12 -15.32 8.63 -14.03
C SER A 12 -14.28 9.74 -14.19
N GLN A 13 -13.13 9.63 -13.52
CA GLN A 13 -11.99 10.54 -13.62
C GLN A 13 -11.14 10.26 -14.87
N LEU A 14 -11.16 9.02 -15.38
CA LEU A 14 -10.50 8.63 -16.61
C LEU A 14 -11.50 8.75 -17.76
N ARG A 15 -11.09 9.47 -18.80
CA ARG A 15 -11.88 9.67 -20.02
C ARG A 15 -11.11 9.16 -21.22
N TRP A 16 -11.83 8.57 -22.17
CA TRP A 16 -11.22 8.19 -23.43
C TRP A 16 -10.84 9.45 -24.20
N LYS A 17 -9.73 9.40 -24.93
CA LYS A 17 -9.34 10.51 -25.82
C LYS A 17 -10.30 10.62 -27.00
N TYR A 18 -10.85 9.48 -27.44
CA TYR A 18 -11.84 9.38 -28.51
C TYR A 18 -13.18 8.82 -28.01
N GLU A 19 -13.80 9.49 -27.02
CA GLU A 19 -15.14 9.12 -26.50
C GLU A 19 -16.22 9.10 -27.60
N ASN A 20 -16.08 9.97 -28.60
CA ASN A 20 -17.05 10.12 -29.69
C ASN A 20 -16.96 9.02 -30.75
N GLU A 21 -15.89 8.22 -30.75
CA GLU A 21 -15.74 7.12 -31.70
C GLU A 21 -16.37 5.84 -31.15
N PRO A 22 -16.99 5.00 -32.00
CA PRO A 22 -17.51 3.71 -31.56
C PRO A 22 -16.36 2.79 -31.15
N GLU A 23 -16.59 2.02 -30.07
CA GLU A 23 -15.68 0.97 -29.66
C GLU A 23 -15.77 -0.21 -30.62
N MET A 24 -14.64 -0.57 -31.24
CA MET A 24 -14.59 -1.76 -32.09
C MET A 24 -14.24 -3.01 -31.28
N LEU A 25 -13.34 -2.87 -30.31
CA LEU A 25 -12.91 -3.94 -29.43
C LEU A 25 -12.35 -3.32 -28.14
N GLY A 26 -12.67 -3.90 -26.99
CA GLY A 26 -12.05 -3.51 -25.74
C GLY A 26 -12.09 -4.61 -24.72
N TRP A 27 -11.17 -4.53 -23.77
CA TRP A 27 -11.08 -5.47 -22.66
C TRP A 27 -10.39 -4.82 -21.48
N THR A 28 -10.61 -5.42 -20.31
CA THR A 28 -9.98 -4.99 -19.06
C THR A 28 -9.13 -6.11 -18.47
N ILE A 29 -7.95 -5.77 -17.96
CA ILE A 29 -7.01 -6.70 -17.35
C ILE A 29 -6.60 -6.16 -15.99
N ARG A 30 -6.55 -7.04 -14.98
CA ARG A 30 -5.93 -6.73 -13.69
C ARG A 30 -4.60 -7.46 -13.55
N ALA A 31 -3.50 -6.72 -13.66
CA ALA A 31 -2.15 -7.29 -13.67
C ALA A 31 -1.17 -6.49 -12.81
N ARG A 32 -0.02 -7.08 -12.49
CA ARG A 32 1.11 -6.34 -11.89
C ARG A 32 1.82 -5.59 -13.02
N ASN A 33 2.01 -4.27 -12.87
CA ASN A 33 2.55 -3.40 -13.91
C ASN A 33 4.08 -3.25 -13.86
N TYR A 34 4.76 -4.13 -13.13
CA TYR A 34 6.21 -4.11 -12.91
C TYR A 34 6.80 -5.48 -13.18
N ASN A 35 8.12 -5.52 -13.31
CA ASN A 35 8.87 -6.76 -13.47
C ASN A 35 8.68 -7.66 -12.22
N THR A 36 7.84 -8.68 -12.38
CA THR A 36 7.45 -9.58 -11.30
C THR A 36 8.60 -10.45 -10.82
N PHE A 37 9.56 -10.77 -11.68
CA PHE A 37 10.74 -11.54 -11.32
C PHE A 37 11.60 -10.78 -10.31
N VAL A 38 11.95 -9.53 -10.65
CA VAL A 38 12.74 -8.65 -9.77
C VAL A 38 11.97 -8.37 -8.47
N ALA A 39 10.67 -8.08 -8.56
CA ALA A 39 9.84 -7.84 -7.37
C ALA A 39 9.78 -9.06 -6.44
N ASN A 40 9.69 -10.27 -6.98
CA ASN A 40 9.71 -11.50 -6.20
C ASN A 40 11.07 -11.73 -5.52
N LEU A 41 12.19 -11.41 -6.18
CA LEU A 41 13.52 -11.48 -5.56
C LEU A 41 13.65 -10.48 -4.41
N MET A 42 13.21 -9.23 -4.59
CA MET A 42 13.18 -8.23 -3.52
C MET A 42 12.30 -8.69 -2.35
N PHE A 43 11.14 -9.29 -2.65
CA PHE A 43 10.26 -9.85 -1.63
C PHE A 43 10.96 -10.92 -0.80
N LEU A 44 11.64 -11.89 -1.44
CA LEU A 44 12.36 -12.95 -0.73
C LEU A 44 13.49 -12.39 0.14
N PHE A 45 14.25 -11.44 -0.39
CA PHE A 45 15.33 -10.78 0.35
C PHE A 45 14.80 -10.05 1.59
N LEU A 46 13.76 -9.23 1.44
CA LEU A 46 13.15 -8.50 2.57
C LEU A 46 12.48 -9.45 3.57
N ALA A 47 11.84 -10.52 3.11
CA ALA A 47 11.25 -11.54 3.98
C ALA A 47 12.33 -12.23 4.83
N ALA A 48 13.49 -12.54 4.25
CA ALA A 48 14.62 -13.10 4.98
C ALA A 48 15.18 -12.12 6.02
N LEU A 49 15.27 -10.82 5.69
CA LEU A 49 15.67 -9.79 6.66
C LEU A 49 14.66 -9.65 7.80
N ILE A 50 13.36 -9.61 7.51
CA ILE A 50 12.29 -9.55 8.53
C ILE A 50 12.35 -10.78 9.45
N PHE A 51 12.60 -11.96 8.89
CA PHE A 51 12.81 -13.18 9.66
C PHE A 51 14.04 -13.05 10.59
N GLY A 52 15.17 -12.60 10.07
CA GLY A 52 16.38 -12.31 10.86
C GLY A 52 16.13 -11.32 11.98
N CYS A 53 15.44 -10.20 11.70
CA CYS A 53 15.04 -9.22 12.72
C CYS A 53 14.15 -9.83 13.81
N SER A 54 13.23 -10.72 13.45
CA SER A 54 12.38 -11.43 14.42
C SER A 54 13.22 -12.36 15.34
N LEU A 55 14.25 -13.02 14.81
CA LEU A 55 15.19 -13.82 15.62
C LEU A 55 16.06 -12.96 16.54
N ILE A 56 16.52 -11.79 16.06
CA ILE A 56 17.26 -10.84 16.89
C ILE A 56 16.36 -10.33 18.02
N MET A 57 15.13 -9.93 17.70
CA MET A 57 14.13 -9.50 18.69
C MET A 57 13.86 -10.59 19.74
N TYR A 58 13.77 -11.86 19.31
CA TYR A 58 13.64 -13.00 20.22
C TYR A 58 14.82 -13.10 21.20
N SER A 59 16.03 -12.83 20.73
CA SER A 59 17.24 -12.85 21.55
C SER A 59 17.25 -11.67 22.54
N VAL A 60 16.87 -10.47 22.11
CA VAL A 60 16.77 -9.29 22.99
C VAL A 60 15.73 -9.47 24.09
N TYR A 61 14.67 -10.22 23.83
CA TYR A 61 13.58 -10.46 24.78
C TYR A 61 13.85 -11.66 25.70
N GLU A 62 15.11 -12.06 25.89
CA GLU A 62 15.54 -13.17 26.74
C GLU A 62 14.88 -13.18 28.12
N GLY A 63 14.82 -12.02 28.78
CA GLY A 63 14.30 -11.85 30.15
C GLY A 63 12.78 -11.89 30.28
N MET A 64 12.01 -11.99 29.20
CA MET A 64 10.55 -12.13 29.24
C MET A 64 10.12 -13.60 29.34
N SER A 65 8.89 -13.84 29.79
CA SER A 65 8.31 -15.18 29.78
C SER A 65 8.27 -15.75 28.37
N GLN A 66 8.56 -17.05 28.24
CA GLN A 66 8.66 -17.73 26.95
C GLN A 66 7.40 -17.58 26.06
N PRO A 67 6.16 -17.62 26.58
CA PRO A 67 4.97 -17.37 25.77
C PRO A 67 4.93 -15.94 25.21
N TRP A 68 5.21 -14.93 26.05
CA TRP A 68 5.14 -13.53 25.66
C TRP A 68 6.23 -13.16 24.64
N ARG A 69 7.44 -13.70 24.85
CA ARG A 69 8.57 -13.57 23.91
C ARG A 69 8.22 -14.12 22.53
N THR A 70 7.70 -15.35 22.49
CA THR A 70 7.36 -16.03 21.23
C THR A 70 6.21 -15.33 20.51
N LEU A 71 5.14 -14.98 21.24
CA LEU A 71 3.99 -14.27 20.68
C LEU A 71 4.38 -12.92 20.08
N SER A 72 5.21 -12.15 20.78
CA SER A 72 5.66 -10.84 20.29
C SER A 72 6.43 -10.95 18.97
N CYS A 73 7.31 -11.95 18.84
CA CYS A 73 8.12 -12.16 17.65
C CYS A 73 7.29 -12.68 16.47
N VAL A 74 6.36 -13.59 16.72
CA VAL A 74 5.41 -14.10 15.70
C VAL A 74 4.49 -12.98 15.24
N PHE A 75 3.97 -12.18 16.16
CA PHE A 75 3.13 -11.02 15.85
C PHE A 75 3.90 -10.01 14.98
N PHE A 76 5.12 -9.64 15.39
CA PHE A 76 5.97 -8.73 14.63
C PHE A 76 6.25 -9.27 13.22
N PHE A 77 6.67 -10.53 13.11
CA PHE A 77 6.93 -11.17 11.82
C PHE A 77 5.69 -11.17 10.92
N SER A 78 4.54 -11.58 11.46
CA SER A 78 3.28 -11.64 10.72
C SER A 78 2.83 -10.26 10.25
N LEU A 79 2.93 -9.25 11.11
CA LEU A 79 2.61 -7.87 10.78
C LEU A 79 3.51 -7.33 9.67
N MET A 80 4.82 -7.53 9.78
CA MET A 80 5.77 -7.06 8.78
C MET A 80 5.63 -7.79 7.45
N MET A 81 5.34 -9.10 7.47
CA MET A 81 5.02 -9.87 6.26
C MET A 81 3.75 -9.39 5.59
N LEU A 82 2.71 -9.04 6.36
CA LEU A 82 1.48 -8.46 5.81
C LEU A 82 1.78 -7.13 5.10
N VAL A 83 2.58 -6.26 5.73
CA VAL A 83 3.00 -4.98 5.13
C VAL A 83 3.80 -5.24 3.85
N LEU A 84 4.77 -6.15 3.87
CA LEU A 84 5.59 -6.47 2.71
C LEU A 84 4.74 -7.00 1.54
N MET A 85 3.78 -7.88 1.80
CA MET A 85 2.84 -8.38 0.80
C MET A 85 1.98 -7.26 0.21
N SER A 86 1.53 -6.32 1.05
CA SER A 86 0.68 -5.19 0.63
C SER A 86 1.37 -4.24 -0.36
N VAL A 87 2.71 -4.18 -0.34
CA VAL A 87 3.52 -3.32 -1.23
C VAL A 87 3.98 -4.10 -2.46
N THR A 88 4.42 -5.34 -2.31
CA THR A 88 5.03 -6.13 -3.39
C THR A 88 4.04 -6.83 -4.32
N HIS A 89 2.78 -6.99 -3.90
CA HIS A 89 1.75 -7.70 -4.67
C HIS A 89 0.61 -6.78 -5.13
N GLN A 90 0.86 -5.47 -5.18
CA GLN A 90 -0.10 -4.50 -5.71
C GLN A 90 -0.41 -4.81 -7.17
N ARG A 91 -1.70 -4.90 -7.50
CA ARG A 91 -2.20 -5.06 -8.87
C ARG A 91 -2.80 -3.75 -9.36
N MET A 92 -2.69 -3.50 -10.65
CA MET A 92 -3.26 -2.36 -11.35
C MET A 92 -4.31 -2.86 -12.35
N ASN A 93 -5.35 -2.06 -12.57
CA ASN A 93 -6.32 -2.31 -13.61
C ASN A 93 -5.90 -1.58 -14.87
N PHE A 94 -6.12 -2.24 -16.00
CA PHE A 94 -5.89 -1.74 -17.33
C PHE A 94 -7.17 -1.88 -18.13
N ALA A 95 -7.52 -0.86 -18.90
CA ALA A 95 -8.54 -0.93 -19.92
C ALA A 95 -7.90 -0.61 -21.27
N TYR A 96 -8.12 -1.47 -22.25
CA TYR A 96 -7.70 -1.29 -23.62
C TYR A 96 -8.93 -1.11 -24.49
N ARG A 97 -8.88 -0.16 -25.42
CA ARG A 97 -9.96 0.15 -26.34
C ARG A 97 -9.41 0.42 -27.73
N PHE A 98 -10.00 -0.18 -28.75
CA PHE A 98 -9.69 0.04 -30.16
C PHE A 98 -10.78 0.91 -30.78
N THR A 99 -10.35 2.03 -31.36
CA THR A 99 -11.18 2.94 -32.13
C THR A 99 -10.63 3.08 -33.55
N ARG A 100 -11.33 3.80 -34.42
CA ARG A 100 -10.90 3.96 -35.83
C ARG A 100 -9.60 4.75 -35.91
N SER A 101 -9.39 5.65 -34.95
CA SER A 101 -8.19 6.48 -34.83
C SER A 101 -7.01 5.79 -34.12
N GLY A 102 -7.20 4.64 -33.45
CA GLY A 102 -6.08 3.86 -32.90
C GLY A 102 -6.41 3.10 -31.60
N VAL A 103 -5.35 2.69 -30.89
CA VAL A 103 -5.44 1.97 -29.62
C VAL A 103 -5.30 2.94 -28.47
N GLU A 104 -6.30 2.95 -27.58
CA GLU A 104 -6.29 3.67 -26.33
C GLU A 104 -6.03 2.70 -25.18
N HIS A 105 -5.28 3.16 -24.18
CA HIS A 105 -5.12 2.43 -22.93
C HIS A 105 -5.29 3.37 -21.75
N CYS A 106 -5.92 2.87 -20.70
CA CYS A 106 -6.07 3.55 -19.42
C CYS A 106 -5.60 2.62 -18.31
N GLU A 107 -4.89 3.16 -17.34
CA GLU A 107 -4.43 2.42 -16.16
C GLU A 107 -4.85 3.14 -14.88
N TRP A 108 -5.31 2.38 -13.88
CA TRP A 108 -5.64 2.91 -12.58
C TRP A 108 -5.48 1.89 -11.49
N LYS A 109 -5.26 2.38 -10.27
CA LYS A 109 -5.28 1.54 -9.07
C LYS A 109 -6.66 1.63 -8.43
N ASP A 110 -7.27 0.48 -8.16
CA ASP A 110 -8.48 0.41 -7.32
C ASP A 110 -8.09 0.65 -5.86
N PHE A 111 -8.02 1.93 -5.48
CA PHE A 111 -7.79 2.31 -4.09
C PHE A 111 -9.12 2.56 -3.38
N PRO A 112 -9.39 1.90 -2.24
CA PRO A 112 -10.62 2.15 -1.51
C PRO A 112 -10.65 3.59 -0.98
N LYS A 113 -11.72 4.33 -1.27
CA LYS A 113 -11.92 5.71 -0.77
C LYS A 113 -11.79 5.82 0.76
N TRP A 114 -12.24 4.78 1.48
CA TRP A 114 -12.13 4.74 2.95
C TRP A 114 -10.68 4.71 3.45
N ALA A 115 -9.72 4.19 2.66
CA ALA A 115 -8.33 4.13 3.08
C ALA A 115 -7.66 5.50 3.08
N LEU A 116 -8.02 6.41 2.17
CA LEU A 116 -7.55 7.81 2.22
C LEU A 116 -8.10 8.54 3.44
N THR A 117 -9.40 8.36 3.71
CA THR A 117 -10.05 8.92 4.90
C THR A 117 -9.39 8.38 6.18
N PHE A 118 -9.15 7.07 6.22
CA PHE A 118 -8.44 6.43 7.32
C PHE A 118 -7.04 7.02 7.51
N LEU A 119 -6.22 7.10 6.44
CA LEU A 119 -4.85 7.60 6.52
C LEU A 119 -4.80 9.05 7.02
N LYS A 120 -5.72 9.91 6.57
CA LYS A 120 -5.85 11.30 7.03
C LYS A 120 -6.10 11.37 8.54
N TRP A 121 -7.10 10.64 9.03
CA TRP A 121 -7.43 10.65 10.47
C TRP A 121 -6.35 9.97 11.30
N PHE A 122 -5.80 8.86 10.82
CA PHE A 122 -4.74 8.13 11.50
C PHE A 122 -3.46 8.96 11.65
N SER A 123 -3.04 9.68 10.60
CA SER A 123 -1.95 10.65 10.66
C SER A 123 -2.23 11.77 11.67
N GLY A 124 -3.44 12.33 11.67
CA GLY A 124 -3.83 13.38 12.63
C GLY A 124 -3.81 12.90 14.09
N ILE A 125 -4.40 11.73 14.38
CA ILE A 125 -4.44 11.17 15.74
C ILE A 125 -3.03 10.85 16.22
N THR A 126 -2.22 10.20 15.38
CA THR A 126 -0.83 9.86 15.74
C THR A 126 0.01 11.12 15.95
N ALA A 127 -0.19 12.19 15.18
CA ALA A 127 0.49 13.47 15.39
C ALA A 127 0.22 14.03 16.80
N ILE A 128 -1.04 14.02 17.25
CA ILE A 128 -1.42 14.51 18.58
C ILE A 128 -0.73 13.68 19.67
N VAL A 129 -0.73 12.35 19.54
CA VAL A 129 -0.06 11.44 20.49
C VAL A 129 1.43 11.72 20.57
N PHE A 130 2.11 11.88 19.43
CA PHE A 130 3.56 12.14 19.42
C PHE A 130 3.91 13.54 19.95
N ILE A 131 3.06 14.56 19.72
CA ILE A 131 3.23 15.89 20.32
C ILE A 131 3.10 15.81 21.84
N TYR A 132 2.13 15.05 22.35
CA TYR A 132 1.99 14.81 23.79
C TYR A 132 3.22 14.09 24.35
N LEU A 133 3.69 13.02 23.71
CA LEU A 133 4.91 12.30 24.12
C LEU A 133 6.15 13.20 24.05
N ALA A 134 6.22 14.14 23.11
CA ALA A 134 7.31 15.10 23.01
C ALA A 134 7.41 16.06 24.21
N THR A 135 6.30 16.26 24.96
CA THR A 135 6.35 17.02 26.23
C THR A 135 7.07 16.26 27.33
N ILE A 136 7.16 14.93 27.22
CA ILE A 136 7.86 14.06 28.16
C ILE A 136 9.32 13.89 27.74
N ASP A 137 9.57 13.61 26.45
CA ASP A 137 10.91 13.51 25.88
C ASP A 137 10.93 14.08 24.45
N PRO A 138 11.74 15.12 24.16
CA PRO A 138 11.81 15.74 22.85
C PRO A 138 12.27 14.78 21.73
N THR A 139 12.90 13.65 22.05
CA THR A 139 13.27 12.61 21.08
C THR A 139 12.06 12.08 20.30
N PHE A 140 10.87 12.11 20.90
CA PHE A 140 9.63 11.72 20.23
C PHE A 140 9.26 12.62 19.04
N LEU A 141 9.83 13.82 18.90
CA LEU A 141 9.66 14.65 17.70
C LEU A 141 10.24 13.99 16.44
N ILE A 142 11.32 13.21 16.57
CA ILE A 142 11.88 12.43 15.45
C ILE A 142 10.89 11.34 15.05
N GLY A 143 10.28 10.68 16.04
CA GLY A 143 9.20 9.71 15.82
C GLY A 143 7.97 10.33 15.14
N ALA A 144 7.64 11.58 15.49
CA ALA A 144 6.57 12.35 14.87
C ALA A 144 6.84 12.62 13.38
N LEU A 145 8.09 12.91 13.02
CA LEU A 145 8.48 13.15 11.63
C LEU A 145 8.33 11.88 10.77
N ILE A 146 8.85 10.75 11.25
CA ILE A 146 8.85 9.49 10.51
C ILE A 146 7.44 8.86 10.47
N GLY A 147 6.72 8.90 11.58
CA GLY A 147 5.37 8.34 11.70
C GLY A 147 4.31 9.26 11.09
N PRO A 148 3.66 10.12 11.88
CA PRO A 148 2.56 10.97 11.41
C PRO A 148 2.94 11.87 10.23
N GLY A 149 4.16 12.45 10.23
CA GLY A 149 4.67 13.26 9.12
C GLY A 149 4.77 12.47 7.81
N GLY A 150 5.42 11.30 7.85
CA GLY A 150 5.49 10.38 6.71
C GLY A 150 4.12 9.95 6.19
N MET A 151 3.20 9.61 7.10
CA MET A 151 1.83 9.24 6.73
C MET A 151 1.04 10.41 6.12
N GLY A 152 1.24 11.64 6.60
CA GLY A 152 0.62 12.84 6.05
C GLY A 152 1.12 13.16 4.64
N LEU A 153 2.42 13.04 4.41
CA LEU A 153 3.02 13.16 3.07
C LEU A 153 2.48 12.09 2.11
N MET A 154 2.35 10.84 2.59
CA MET A 154 1.77 9.76 1.82
C MET A 154 0.31 10.09 1.42
N TYR A 155 -0.50 10.60 2.34
CA TYR A 155 -1.87 11.05 2.05
C TYR A 155 -1.89 12.13 0.96
N LEU A 156 -1.07 13.16 1.08
CA LEU A 156 -1.00 14.25 0.09
C LEU A 156 -0.58 13.74 -1.28
N SER A 157 0.42 12.86 -1.34
CA SER A 157 0.90 12.28 -2.59
C SER A 157 -0.17 11.47 -3.31
N MET A 158 -0.99 10.72 -2.56
CA MET A 158 -2.09 9.94 -3.12
C MET A 158 -3.27 10.84 -3.50
N ALA A 159 -3.59 11.86 -2.70
CA ALA A 159 -4.72 12.76 -2.97
C ALA A 159 -4.52 13.62 -4.23
N HIS A 160 -3.28 13.89 -4.62
CA HIS A 160 -2.95 14.70 -5.80
C HIS A 160 -2.43 13.88 -6.99
N SER A 161 -2.39 12.54 -6.89
CA SER A 161 -1.95 11.68 -7.98
C SER A 161 -3.00 11.58 -9.07
N LYS A 162 -2.58 11.63 -10.33
CA LYS A 162 -3.47 11.47 -11.50
C LYS A 162 -3.95 10.03 -11.72
N SER A 163 -3.31 9.06 -11.07
CA SER A 163 -3.60 7.61 -11.19
C SER A 163 -4.47 7.05 -10.05
N TYR A 164 -4.95 7.92 -9.14
CA TYR A 164 -5.71 7.57 -7.93
C TYR A 164 -7.00 8.39 -7.80
#